data_AF-A0A959K5P2-F1
#
_entry.id   AF-A0A959K5P2-F1
#
_cell.length_a   1.000
_cell.length_b   1.000
_cell.length_c   1.000
_cell.angle_alpha   90.00
_cell.angle_beta   90.00
_cell.angle_gamma   90.00
#
_symmetry.space_group_name_H-M   'P 1'
#
loop_
_entity.id
_entity.type
_entity.pdbx_description
1 polymer ?
#
loop_
_entity_poly.entity_id
_entity_poly.type
_entity_poly.pdbx_seq_one_letter_code
_entity_poly.pdbx_strand_id
1 'polypeptide(L)'
;GSLSNQQLALDFYETPAFTMRGNDAETISGQVAEGINALNQKNYGQAISALQSVPADNEYYIMSRYYLGHANFLNKNYAAAENDFSEVMNANDIRFQDDAQWYRLLSCKAQDQDCEDMLQTILQNPNHPYFEKASQLQNQ
;
A
#
# COMPACT_ATOMS: atom_id res chain seq x y z
N GLY A 1 28.73 -4.63 -0.29
CA GLY A 1 28.15 -3.92 0.86
C GLY A 1 26.68 -4.26 0.88
N SER A 2 26.11 -4.60 2.03
CA SER A 2 24.68 -4.84 2.16
C SER A 2 23.90 -3.55 1.84
N LEU A 3 22.76 -3.70 1.17
CA LEU A 3 21.80 -2.61 1.00
C LEU A 3 21.15 -2.31 2.36
N SER A 4 20.73 -1.06 2.60
CA SER A 4 19.91 -0.76 3.79
C SER A 4 18.51 -1.38 3.63
N ASN A 5 17.77 -1.62 4.73
CA ASN A 5 16.41 -2.15 4.59
C ASN A 5 15.50 -1.15 3.87
N GLN A 6 15.78 0.15 3.99
CA GLN A 6 15.11 1.16 3.17
C GLN A 6 15.35 0.95 1.67
N GLN A 7 16.60 0.74 1.24
CA GLN A 7 16.88 0.52 -0.18
C GLN A 7 16.27 -0.79 -0.67
N LEU A 8 16.35 -1.86 0.12
CA LEU A 8 15.68 -3.14 -0.18
C LEU A 8 14.17 -2.96 -0.34
N ALA A 9 13.52 -2.25 0.59
CA ALA A 9 12.09 -2.01 0.50
C ALA A 9 11.70 -1.25 -0.77
N LEU A 10 12.52 -0.29 -1.21
CA LEU A 10 12.32 0.45 -2.45
C LEU A 10 12.55 -0.42 -3.70
N ASP A 11 13.56 -1.29 -3.68
CA ASP A 11 13.87 -2.19 -4.80
C ASP A 11 12.75 -3.23 -5.02
N PHE A 12 12.08 -3.62 -3.94
CA PHE A 12 10.95 -4.56 -3.97
C PHE A 12 9.58 -3.88 -4.14
N TYR A 13 9.53 -2.55 -4.10
CA TYR A 13 8.29 -1.80 -4.28
C TYR A 13 7.91 -1.67 -5.75
N GLU A 14 6.73 -2.21 -6.09
CA GLU A 14 6.10 -1.98 -7.38
C GLU A 14 4.95 -1.00 -7.23
N THR A 15 4.93 0.04 -8.06
CA THR A 15 3.79 0.98 -8.06
C THR A 15 2.62 0.29 -8.76
N PRO A 16 1.47 0.10 -8.09
CA PRO A 16 0.32 -0.52 -8.75
C PRO A 16 -0.27 0.44 -9.79
N ALA A 17 -1.07 -0.12 -10.71
CA ALA A 17 -1.85 0.70 -11.61
C ALA A 17 -2.97 1.42 -10.83
N PHE A 18 -2.85 2.73 -10.68
CA PHE A 18 -3.87 3.57 -10.03
C PHE A 18 -5.06 3.79 -10.97
N THR A 19 -5.94 2.80 -11.04
CA THR A 19 -7.08 2.81 -11.96
C THR A 19 -8.40 2.87 -11.22
N MET A 20 -9.30 3.72 -11.71
CA MET A 20 -10.73 3.65 -11.42
C MET A 20 -11.32 2.64 -12.41
N ARG A 21 -11.90 1.53 -11.95
CA ARG A 21 -12.55 0.59 -12.88
C ARG A 21 -13.73 1.29 -13.57
N GLY A 22 -14.06 0.90 -14.80
CA GLY A 22 -14.98 1.66 -15.67
C GLY A 22 -16.33 2.06 -15.06
N ASN A 23 -17.00 1.15 -14.34
CA ASN A 23 -18.26 1.47 -13.65
C ASN A 23 -18.06 2.29 -12.36
N ASP A 24 -16.85 2.27 -11.81
CA ASP A 24 -16.48 3.05 -10.64
C ASP A 24 -16.06 4.47 -11.03
N ALA A 25 -15.59 4.72 -12.26
CA ALA A 25 -15.16 6.06 -12.68
C ALA A 25 -16.29 7.11 -12.68
N GLU A 26 -17.54 6.69 -12.91
CA GLU A 26 -18.74 7.54 -12.82
C GLU A 26 -19.30 7.63 -11.39
N THR A 27 -18.89 6.73 -10.49
CA THR A 27 -19.51 6.50 -9.16
C THR A 27 -18.57 6.85 -7.99
N ILE A 28 -17.25 6.81 -8.21
CA ILE A 28 -16.22 7.20 -7.25
C ILE A 28 -16.38 8.68 -6.94
N SER A 29 -16.83 8.95 -5.72
CA SER A 29 -17.10 10.29 -5.24
C SER A 29 -15.82 11.14 -5.15
N GLY A 30 -15.93 12.41 -5.52
CA GLY A 30 -15.06 13.54 -5.14
C GLY A 30 -13.60 13.21 -4.79
N GLN A 31 -13.32 13.14 -3.48
CA GLN A 31 -11.97 13.09 -2.91
C GLN A 31 -11.17 11.83 -3.31
N VAL A 32 -11.84 10.69 -3.52
CA VAL A 32 -11.17 9.46 -3.96
C VAL A 32 -10.66 9.61 -5.39
N ALA A 33 -11.49 10.13 -6.30
CA ALA A 33 -11.10 10.39 -7.68
C ALA A 33 -9.98 11.45 -7.75
N GLU A 34 -10.09 12.53 -6.96
CA GLU A 34 -9.02 13.53 -6.85
C GLU A 34 -7.70 12.91 -6.40
N GLY A 35 -7.75 12.07 -5.36
CA GLY A 35 -6.58 11.37 -4.83
C GLY A 35 -5.90 10.45 -5.83
N ILE A 36 -6.67 9.64 -6.55
CA ILE A 36 -6.17 8.73 -7.59
C ILE A 36 -5.58 9.53 -8.77
N ASN A 37 -6.23 10.63 -9.17
CA ASN A 37 -5.70 11.51 -10.21
C ASN A 37 -4.38 12.15 -9.79
N ALA A 38 -4.27 12.60 -8.53
CA ALA A 38 -3.04 13.15 -7.99
C ALA A 38 -1.92 12.09 -7.91
N LEU A 39 -2.22 10.85 -7.54
CA LEU A 39 -1.28 9.72 -7.60
C LEU A 39 -0.73 9.49 -9.01
N ASN A 40 -1.61 9.44 -10.01
CA ASN A 40 -1.22 9.30 -11.42
C ASN A 40 -0.32 10.45 -11.91
N GLN A 41 -0.50 11.65 -11.35
CA GLN A 41 0.33 12.83 -11.62
C GLN A 41 1.58 12.91 -10.73
N LYS A 42 1.80 11.91 -9.85
CA LYS A 42 2.87 11.88 -8.84
C LYS A 42 2.83 13.07 -7.86
N ASN A 43 1.68 13.72 -7.73
CA ASN A 43 1.44 14.76 -6.74
C ASN A 43 1.03 14.12 -5.41
N TYR A 44 2.00 13.52 -4.72
CA TYR A 44 1.72 12.72 -3.53
C TYR A 44 1.13 13.54 -2.38
N GLY A 45 1.53 14.81 -2.22
CA GLY A 45 0.96 15.69 -1.19
C GLY A 45 -0.52 15.98 -1.39
N GLN A 46 -0.94 16.23 -2.63
CA GLN A 46 -2.37 16.39 -2.96
C GLN A 46 -3.11 15.05 -2.83
N ALA A 47 -2.52 13.95 -3.27
CA ALA A 47 -3.12 12.63 -3.13
C ALA A 47 -3.40 12.29 -1.66
N ILE A 48 -2.41 12.52 -0.78
CA ILE A 48 -2.56 12.32 0.67
C ILE A 48 -3.71 13.18 1.21
N SER A 49 -3.72 14.48 0.89
CA SER A 49 -4.74 15.41 1.39
C SER A 49 -6.16 15.00 0.96
N ALA A 50 -6.32 14.62 -0.30
CA ALA A 50 -7.61 14.19 -0.84
C ALA A 50 -8.06 12.86 -0.21
N LEU A 51 -7.21 11.82 -0.25
CA LEU A 51 -7.58 10.47 0.22
C LEU A 51 -7.81 10.41 1.74
N GLN A 52 -7.03 11.15 2.53
CA GLN A 52 -7.19 11.19 3.99
C GLN A 52 -8.52 11.86 4.41
N SER A 53 -9.11 12.68 3.54
CA SER A 53 -10.38 13.37 3.83
C SER A 53 -11.63 12.53 3.59
N VAL A 54 -11.47 11.30 3.08
CA VAL A 54 -12.57 10.37 2.81
C VAL A 54 -13.14 9.84 4.14
N PRO A 55 -14.44 10.01 4.42
CA PRO A 55 -15.06 9.55 5.66
C PRO A 55 -15.04 8.02 5.82
N ALA A 56 -14.95 7.53 7.06
CA ALA A 56 -14.92 6.09 7.37
C ALA A 56 -16.21 5.34 7.03
N ASP A 57 -17.34 6.04 6.88
CA ASP A 57 -18.64 5.50 6.46
C ASP A 57 -18.86 5.54 4.93
N ASN A 58 -17.90 6.08 4.17
CA ASN A 58 -17.93 6.05 2.71
C ASN A 58 -17.64 4.63 2.20
N GLU A 59 -18.41 4.16 1.22
CA GLU A 59 -18.23 2.81 0.64
C GLU A 59 -16.85 2.59 -0.01
N TYR A 60 -16.19 3.68 -0.44
CA TYR A 60 -14.84 3.69 -1.00
C TYR A 60 -13.76 3.95 0.05
N TYR A 61 -14.09 4.00 1.34
CA TYR A 61 -13.11 4.30 2.39
C TYR A 61 -11.90 3.34 2.36
N ILE A 62 -12.13 2.03 2.27
CA ILE A 62 -11.02 1.06 2.24
C ILE A 62 -10.16 1.21 0.98
N MET A 63 -10.79 1.46 -0.18
CA MET A 63 -10.07 1.79 -1.41
C MET A 63 -9.23 3.07 -1.24
N SER A 64 -9.78 4.08 -0.56
CA SER A 64 -9.06 5.33 -0.29
C SER A 64 -7.85 5.11 0.62
N ARG A 65 -7.96 4.25 1.64
CA ARG A 65 -6.83 3.90 2.52
C ARG A 65 -5.77 3.10 1.79
N TYR A 66 -6.15 2.20 0.89
CA TYR A 66 -5.20 1.48 0.02
C TYR A 66 -4.36 2.46 -0.80
N TYR A 67 -5.01 3.38 -1.52
CA TYR A 67 -4.30 4.39 -2.30
C TYR A 67 -3.54 5.41 -1.44
N LEU A 68 -4.05 5.73 -0.25
CA LEU A 68 -3.37 6.60 0.71
C LEU A 68 -2.07 5.98 1.20
N GLY A 69 -2.05 4.66 1.45
CA GLY A 69 -0.85 3.92 1.81
C GLY A 69 0.23 4.03 0.72
N HIS A 70 -0.15 3.89 -0.54
CA HIS A 70 0.76 4.11 -1.67
C HIS A 70 1.26 5.55 -1.76
N ALA A 71 0.36 6.53 -1.60
CA ALA A 71 0.74 7.94 -1.62
C ALA A 71 1.74 8.27 -0.50
N ASN A 72 1.50 7.76 0.71
CA ASN A 72 2.39 7.91 1.85
C ASN A 72 3.73 7.21 1.62
N PHE A 73 3.75 5.98 1.11
CA PHE A 73 4.98 5.25 0.81
C PHE A 73 5.85 6.01 -0.20
N LEU A 74 5.24 6.45 -1.30
CA LEU A 74 5.90 7.21 -2.37
C LEU A 74 6.37 8.58 -1.90
N ASN A 75 5.67 9.18 -0.92
CA ASN A 75 6.09 10.40 -0.23
C ASN A 75 7.07 10.16 0.93
N LYS A 76 7.57 8.93 1.11
CA LYS A 76 8.49 8.50 2.17
C LYS A 76 7.93 8.61 3.59
N ASN A 77 6.62 8.70 3.73
CA ASN A 77 5.90 8.65 5.01
C ASN A 77 5.64 7.18 5.42
N TYR A 78 6.69 6.39 5.60
CA TYR A 78 6.58 4.93 5.72
C TYR A 78 5.73 4.47 6.92
N ALA A 79 5.82 5.15 8.06
CA ALA A 79 4.98 4.84 9.23
C ALA A 79 3.49 5.07 8.95
N ALA A 80 3.15 6.13 8.21
CA ALA A 80 1.77 6.39 7.81
C ALA A 80 1.28 5.35 6.80
N ALA A 81 2.13 5.00 5.83
CA ALA A 81 1.83 3.97 4.84
C ALA A 81 1.56 2.61 5.51
N GLU A 82 2.38 2.21 6.48
CA GLU A 82 2.18 0.97 7.23
C GLU A 82 0.81 0.95 7.94
N ASN A 83 0.43 2.05 8.58
CA ASN A 83 -0.87 2.18 9.24
C ASN A 83 -2.03 2.09 8.23
N ASP A 84 -1.93 2.78 7.09
CA ASP A 84 -2.91 2.72 6.01
C ASP A 84 -3.12 1.29 5.51
N PHE A 85 -2.03 0.58 5.22
CA PHE A 85 -2.11 -0.81 4.75
C PHE A 85 -2.59 -1.76 5.85
N SER A 86 -2.27 -1.50 7.11
CA SER A 86 -2.83 -2.28 8.23
C SER A 86 -4.34 -2.13 8.32
N GLU A 87 -4.91 -0.94 8.09
CA GLU A 87 -6.36 -0.75 8.06
C GLU A 87 -7.01 -1.53 6.91
N VAL A 88 -6.40 -1.50 5.71
CA VAL A 88 -6.89 -2.23 4.54
C VAL A 88 -6.87 -3.74 4.77
N MET A 89 -5.79 -4.26 5.32
CA MET A 89 -5.63 -5.69 5.65
C MET A 89 -6.71 -6.17 6.64
N ASN A 90 -7.07 -5.33 7.61
CA ASN A 90 -8.06 -5.66 8.64
C ASN A 90 -9.51 -5.46 8.17
N ALA A 91 -9.73 -4.92 6.97
CA ALA A 91 -11.06 -4.77 6.39
C ALA A 91 -11.54 -6.06 5.73
N ASN A 92 -12.86 -6.26 5.63
CA ASN A 92 -13.47 -7.41 4.95
C ASN A 92 -13.42 -7.34 3.41
N ASP A 93 -12.55 -6.50 2.84
CA ASP A 93 -12.40 -6.31 1.41
C ASP A 93 -11.22 -7.10 0.84
N ILE A 94 -11.50 -8.33 0.44
CA ILE A 94 -10.50 -9.27 -0.10
C ILE A 94 -9.74 -8.75 -1.33
N ARG A 95 -10.25 -7.70 -2.01
CA ARG A 95 -9.66 -7.17 -3.24
C ARG A 95 -8.26 -6.59 -3.02
N PHE A 96 -7.97 -6.14 -1.80
CA PHE A 96 -6.74 -5.42 -1.47
C PHE A 96 -5.93 -6.08 -0.35
N GLN A 97 -6.42 -7.17 0.27
CA GLN A 97 -5.80 -7.74 1.46
C GLN A 97 -4.37 -8.24 1.24
N ASP A 98 -4.13 -9.05 0.21
CA ASP A 98 -2.80 -9.61 -0.07
C ASP A 98 -1.80 -8.51 -0.49
N ASP A 99 -2.25 -7.55 -1.30
CA ASP A 99 -1.45 -6.38 -1.65
C ASP A 99 -1.10 -5.57 -0.39
N ALA A 100 -2.07 -5.29 0.46
CA ALA A 100 -1.86 -4.54 1.69
C ALA A 100 -0.88 -5.25 2.63
N GLN A 101 -0.92 -6.58 2.73
CA GLN A 101 0.08 -7.34 3.51
C GLN A 101 1.49 -7.11 2.97
N TRP A 102 1.67 -7.18 1.65
CA TRP A 102 2.97 -6.95 1.02
C TRP A 102 3.46 -5.51 1.22
N TYR A 103 2.64 -4.51 0.92
CA TYR A 103 3.08 -3.12 1.02
C TYR A 103 3.23 -2.65 2.48
N ARG A 104 2.50 -3.27 3.43
CA ARG A 104 2.75 -3.09 4.86
C ARG A 104 4.13 -3.59 5.26
N LEU A 105 4.51 -4.80 4.83
CA LEU A 105 5.86 -5.35 5.07
C LEU A 105 6.95 -4.41 4.51
N LEU A 106 6.79 -3.94 3.27
CA LEU A 106 7.75 -3.01 2.68
C LEU A 106 7.81 -1.67 3.44
N SER A 107 6.66 -1.16 3.90
CA SER A 107 6.61 0.07 4.71
C SER A 107 7.32 -0.11 6.06
N CYS A 108 7.17 -1.26 6.71
CA CYS A 108 7.89 -1.60 7.93
C CYS A 108 9.41 -1.70 7.69
N LYS A 109 9.83 -2.43 6.64
CA LYS A 109 11.26 -2.55 6.28
C LYS A 109 11.88 -1.20 5.91
N ALA A 110 11.13 -0.31 5.27
CA ALA A 110 11.58 1.03 4.94
C ALA A 110 11.88 1.92 6.15
N GLN A 111 11.38 1.54 7.33
CA GLN A 111 11.66 2.17 8.63
C GLN A 111 12.82 1.50 9.40
N ASP A 112 13.52 0.53 8.80
CA ASP A 112 14.53 -0.30 9.47
C ASP A 112 13.99 -1.02 10.73
N GLN A 113 12.69 -1.36 10.75
CA GLN A 113 12.06 -2.10 11.84
C GLN A 113 12.19 -3.62 11.67
N ASP A 114 11.98 -4.36 12.77
CA ASP A 114 11.83 -5.81 12.73
C ASP A 114 10.42 -6.16 12.23
N CYS A 115 10.35 -6.76 11.05
CA CYS A 115 9.13 -7.10 10.33
C CYS A 115 9.07 -8.60 10.04
N GLU A 116 9.84 -9.43 10.75
CA GLU A 116 10.00 -10.85 10.45
C GLU A 116 8.66 -11.59 10.50
N ASP A 117 7.79 -11.28 11.47
CA ASP A 117 6.46 -11.89 11.56
C ASP A 117 5.60 -11.60 10.32
N MET A 118 5.70 -10.38 9.76
CA MET A 118 4.97 -10.02 8.53
C MET A 118 5.51 -10.79 7.33
N LEU A 119 6.85 -10.92 7.24
CA LEU A 119 7.50 -11.70 6.20
C LEU A 119 7.12 -13.18 6.28
N GLN A 120 7.17 -13.76 7.48
CA GLN A 120 6.80 -15.14 7.73
C GLN A 120 5.33 -15.42 7.41
N THR A 121 4.43 -14.47 7.69
CA THR A 121 3.01 -14.61 7.33
C THR A 121 2.84 -14.84 5.82
N ILE A 122 3.57 -14.11 4.99
CA ILE A 122 3.55 -14.27 3.53
C ILE A 122 4.21 -15.61 3.11
N LEU A 123 5.36 -15.94 3.70
CA LEU A 123 6.10 -17.18 3.39
C LEU A 123 5.39 -18.47 3.82
N GLN A 124 4.48 -18.40 4.80
CA GLN A 124 3.66 -19.54 5.22
C GLN A 124 2.48 -19.83 4.29
N ASN A 125 2.20 -18.94 3.33
CA ASN A 125 1.16 -19.12 2.33
C ASN A 125 1.78 -19.22 0.92
N PRO A 126 2.09 -20.42 0.41
CA PRO A 126 2.63 -20.61 -0.94
C PRO A 126 1.73 -20.10 -2.07
N ASN A 127 0.44 -19.87 -1.80
CA ASN A 127 -0.50 -19.29 -2.76
C ASN A 127 -0.58 -17.76 -2.68
N HIS A 128 0.14 -17.12 -1.75
CA HIS A 128 0.16 -15.67 -1.63
C HIS A 128 0.81 -15.07 -2.90
N PRO A 129 0.21 -14.05 -3.54
CA PRO A 129 0.73 -13.46 -4.78
C PRO A 129 2.19 -12.98 -4.70
N TYR A 130 2.65 -12.63 -3.48
CA TYR A 130 3.99 -12.13 -3.21
C TYR A 130 4.94 -13.17 -2.59
N PHE A 131 4.58 -14.47 -2.53
CA PHE A 131 5.42 -15.52 -1.93
C PHE A 131 6.86 -15.53 -2.49
N GLU A 132 7.01 -15.48 -3.82
CA GLU A 132 8.33 -15.50 -4.46
C GLU A 132 9.16 -14.25 -4.13
N LYS A 133 8.52 -13.07 -4.10
CA LYS A 133 9.19 -11.81 -3.74
C LYS A 133 9.59 -11.79 -2.27
N ALA A 134 8.73 -12.28 -1.37
CA ALA A 134 9.06 -12.46 0.03
C ALA A 134 10.26 -13.41 0.22
N SER A 135 10.30 -14.51 -0.55
CA SER A 135 11.42 -15.46 -0.51
C SER A 135 12.73 -14.83 -0.98
N GLN A 136 12.68 -13.99 -2.02
CA GLN A 136 13.84 -13.23 -2.47
C GLN A 136 14.29 -12.20 -1.43
N LEU A 137 13.35 -11.48 -0.82
CA LEU A 137 13.62 -10.48 0.22
C LEU A 137 14.25 -11.10 1.47
N GLN A 138 13.86 -12.33 1.86
CA GLN A 138 14.46 -13.05 2.99
C GLN A 138 15.95 -13.37 2.78
N ASN A 139 16.40 -13.46 1.53
CA ASN A 139 17.76 -13.88 1.16
C ASN A 139 18.72 -12.70 0.89
N GLN A 140 18.32 -11.46 1.19
CA GLN A 140 19.14 -10.24 1.05
C GLN A 140 19.83 -9.88 2.37
#